data_AF-A0A1X0P388-F1
#
_entry.id   AF-A0A1X0P388-F1
#
_cell.length_a   1.000
_cell.length_b   1.000
_cell.length_c   1.000
_cell.angle_alpha   90.00
_cell.angle_beta   90.00
_cell.angle_gamma   90.00
#
_symmetry.space_group_name_H-M   'P 1'
#
loop_
_entity.id
_entity.type
_entity.pdbx_description
1 polymer ?
#
loop_
_entity_poly.entity_id
_entity_poly.type
_entity_poly.pdbx_seq_one_letter_code
_entity_poly.pdbx_strand_id
1 'polypeptide(L)'
;MEINVDKTKYTLFGTSDPHPLSLKLRGIPVGPEKTPELLGITFPNYRGMSTHVVQTRQRMNFRLLQLAAISSTTWGSKRDVLRTFYLTLVQARTLYGFEIWYWDAAPTSRRVLDSGQNKACRTIAGIPYGCRSADALREGCLLPLEMMAMIRSLKYLMRCQTRGGSLKESAEQVYHETHPVREFYVRIMKIYPTLVIEPREPPLLTPTLRFGKRARFFTSLENVSADDPEERKKEASERWIARHFRRKGTDPPPRTHYEIWTDGSVFLGVKSGAAAMIYKDGELLCTTHRGAGPLACSYTAESVALYEGLRRLLKIIPANNPTPCRVSIFTDSLSLLTALETGPLTVKDPILRLLWNLILQVQRHKARIRLQFIFGHCGVVKNEKCDTEAKKDAELPQRTDTWITDIIAHAKRILKGEDKPHLSHTLKITGSRDPTKDNPELTREEETALARFSTGASHRYG
;
A
#
# COMPACT_ATOMS: atom_id res chain seq x y z
N MET A 1 -37.38 -9.53 -9.31
CA MET A 1 -36.31 -10.55 -9.46
C MET A 1 -36.93 -11.88 -9.04
N GLU A 2 -37.14 -12.82 -9.96
CA GLU A 2 -37.70 -14.12 -9.61
C GLU A 2 -36.59 -15.09 -9.20
N ILE A 3 -36.78 -15.81 -8.09
CA ILE A 3 -35.82 -16.77 -7.57
C ILE A 3 -35.99 -18.09 -8.33
N ASN A 4 -34.91 -18.58 -8.94
CA ASN A 4 -34.89 -19.88 -9.61
C ASN A 4 -34.81 -20.99 -8.55
N VAL A 5 -35.89 -21.77 -8.43
CA VAL A 5 -36.03 -22.78 -7.39
C VAL A 5 -35.04 -23.94 -7.57
N ASP A 6 -34.79 -24.38 -8.80
CA ASP A 6 -33.87 -25.49 -9.11
C ASP A 6 -32.41 -25.17 -8.77
N LYS A 7 -32.04 -23.88 -8.84
CA LYS A 7 -30.70 -23.39 -8.45
C LYS A 7 -30.61 -23.00 -6.98
N THR A 8 -31.73 -23.06 -6.24
CA THR A 8 -31.77 -22.73 -4.83
C THR A 8 -31.37 -23.95 -4.01
N LYS A 9 -30.41 -23.77 -3.10
CA LYS A 9 -30.00 -24.77 -2.11
C LYS A 9 -29.93 -24.10 -0.75
N TYR A 10 -29.97 -24.90 0.32
CA TYR A 10 -29.78 -24.40 1.67
C TYR A 10 -28.57 -25.07 2.34
N THR A 11 -27.96 -24.39 3.30
CA THR A 11 -26.90 -24.95 4.14
C THR A 11 -27.18 -24.62 5.59
N LEU A 12 -27.16 -25.63 6.46
CA LEU A 12 -27.18 -25.42 7.90
C LEU A 12 -25.76 -25.57 8.45
N PHE A 13 -25.23 -24.51 9.07
CA PHE A 13 -23.92 -24.52 9.69
C PHE A 13 -23.96 -25.12 11.09
N GLY A 14 -22.89 -25.83 11.48
CA GLY A 14 -22.73 -26.38 12.82
C GLY A 14 -23.31 -27.77 13.03
N THR A 15 -23.85 -28.41 11.99
CA THR A 15 -24.39 -29.77 12.05
C THR A 15 -23.69 -30.70 11.06
N SER A 16 -23.51 -31.96 11.44
CA SER A 16 -23.11 -33.05 10.54
C SER A 16 -24.32 -33.81 9.96
N ASP A 17 -25.54 -33.48 10.39
CA ASP A 17 -26.77 -34.11 9.92
C ASP A 17 -26.95 -33.89 8.41
N PRO A 18 -27.14 -34.96 7.60
CA PRO A 18 -27.40 -34.84 6.17
C PRO A 18 -28.77 -34.25 5.82
N HIS A 19 -29.78 -34.31 6.70
CA HIS A 19 -31.14 -33.84 6.43
C HIS A 19 -31.70 -32.99 7.59
N PRO A 20 -31.02 -31.90 7.97
CA PRO A 20 -31.38 -31.20 9.20
C PRO A 20 -32.70 -30.44 9.09
N LEU A 21 -33.15 -30.12 7.88
CA LEU A 21 -34.33 -29.28 7.63
C LEU A 21 -35.09 -29.73 6.37
N SER A 22 -36.41 -29.69 6.41
CA SER A 22 -37.26 -29.81 5.21
C SER A 22 -37.75 -28.43 4.80
N LEU A 23 -37.06 -27.80 3.86
CA LEU A 23 -37.43 -26.48 3.33
C LEU A 23 -38.12 -26.62 1.99
N LYS A 24 -39.21 -25.86 1.79
CA LYS A 24 -39.91 -25.76 0.52
C LYS A 24 -39.93 -24.31 0.06
N LEU A 25 -39.59 -24.07 -1.20
CA LEU A 25 -39.72 -22.77 -1.85
C LEU A 25 -40.77 -22.90 -2.96
N ARG A 26 -41.86 -22.13 -2.85
CA ARG A 26 -43.02 -22.24 -3.77
C ARG A 26 -43.56 -23.68 -3.89
N GLY A 27 -43.58 -24.42 -2.76
CA GLY A 27 -44.05 -25.81 -2.69
C GLY A 27 -43.05 -26.88 -3.13
N ILE A 28 -41.94 -26.49 -3.80
CA ILE A 28 -40.90 -27.40 -4.27
C ILE A 28 -39.84 -27.58 -3.16
N PRO A 29 -39.41 -28.82 -2.84
CA PRO A 29 -38.38 -29.06 -1.84
C PRO A 29 -37.02 -28.51 -2.28
N VAL A 30 -36.34 -27.82 -1.38
CA VAL A 30 -34.99 -27.28 -1.59
C VAL A 30 -33.98 -28.26 -1.01
N GLY A 31 -32.95 -28.63 -1.78
CA GLY A 31 -31.93 -29.58 -1.35
C GLY A 31 -30.84 -28.95 -0.46
N PRO A 32 -30.23 -29.72 0.46
CA PRO A 32 -29.07 -29.27 1.22
C PRO A 32 -27.79 -29.21 0.38
N GLU A 33 -26.92 -28.26 0.66
CA GLU A 33 -25.55 -28.13 0.14
C GLU A 33 -24.57 -28.12 1.32
N LYS A 34 -23.61 -29.05 1.35
CA LYS A 34 -22.66 -29.17 2.48
C LYS A 34 -21.48 -28.21 2.36
N THR A 35 -21.17 -27.74 1.17
CA THR A 35 -20.02 -26.87 0.92
C THR A 35 -20.43 -25.70 0.02
N PRO A 36 -21.34 -24.82 0.49
CA PRO A 36 -21.75 -23.65 -0.28
C PRO A 36 -20.54 -22.78 -0.66
N GLU A 37 -20.54 -22.30 -1.89
CA GLU A 37 -19.58 -21.33 -2.38
C GLU A 37 -20.21 -19.93 -2.40
N LEU A 38 -19.66 -19.02 -1.60
CA LEU A 38 -20.08 -17.63 -1.53
C LEU A 38 -18.92 -16.74 -1.96
N LEU A 39 -19.13 -16.01 -3.05
CA LEU A 39 -18.14 -15.10 -3.64
C LEU A 39 -16.77 -15.77 -3.89
N GLY A 40 -16.73 -17.07 -4.21
CA GLY A 40 -15.48 -17.80 -4.47
C GLY A 40 -14.83 -18.46 -3.25
N ILE A 41 -15.45 -18.34 -2.07
CA ILE A 41 -15.02 -18.98 -0.82
C ILE A 41 -15.97 -20.13 -0.50
N THR A 42 -15.40 -21.30 -0.23
CA THR A 42 -16.15 -22.52 0.06
C THR A 42 -16.29 -22.65 1.57
N PHE A 43 -17.50 -22.66 2.08
CA PHE A 43 -17.77 -22.77 3.52
C PHE A 43 -18.27 -24.17 3.84
N PRO A 44 -17.46 -25.05 4.46
CA PRO A 44 -17.96 -26.32 4.95
C PRO A 44 -19.06 -26.12 5.99
N ASN A 45 -20.14 -26.88 5.87
CA ASN A 45 -21.26 -26.85 6.82
C ASN A 45 -20.85 -27.31 8.23
N TYR A 46 -19.81 -28.15 8.33
CA TYR A 46 -19.28 -28.67 9.58
C TYR A 46 -17.76 -28.47 9.67
N ARG A 47 -17.35 -27.73 10.70
CA ARG A 47 -15.98 -27.46 11.20
C ARG A 47 -14.90 -27.09 10.16
N GLY A 48 -14.37 -25.87 10.32
CA GLY A 48 -13.10 -25.43 9.76
C GLY A 48 -13.14 -25.09 8.27
N MET A 49 -11.96 -24.85 7.69
CA MET A 49 -11.79 -24.36 6.31
C MET A 49 -10.94 -25.30 5.45
N SER A 50 -10.83 -26.57 5.82
CA SER A 50 -9.94 -27.55 5.18
C SER A 50 -10.27 -27.75 3.69
N THR A 51 -11.55 -27.90 3.34
CA THR A 51 -12.00 -28.04 1.94
C THR A 51 -11.57 -26.84 1.10
N HIS A 52 -11.78 -25.62 1.61
CA HIS A 52 -11.38 -24.41 0.91
C HIS A 52 -9.86 -24.30 0.78
N VAL A 53 -9.11 -24.67 1.82
CA VAL A 53 -7.64 -24.72 1.79
C VAL A 53 -7.13 -25.69 0.72
N VAL A 54 -7.70 -26.89 0.62
CA VAL A 54 -7.32 -27.88 -0.41
C VAL A 54 -7.59 -27.33 -1.81
N GLN A 55 -8.77 -26.76 -2.05
CA GLN A 55 -9.12 -26.16 -3.34
C GLN A 55 -8.19 -24.98 -3.67
N THR A 56 -7.88 -24.12 -2.70
CA THR A 56 -6.93 -23.01 -2.85
C THR A 56 -5.53 -23.52 -3.15
N ARG A 57 -5.09 -24.60 -2.50
CA ARG A 57 -3.80 -25.25 -2.77
C ARG A 57 -3.73 -25.85 -4.18
N GLN A 58 -4.80 -26.47 -4.67
CA GLN A 58 -4.87 -26.98 -6.03
C GLN A 58 -4.77 -25.85 -7.07
N ARG A 59 -5.52 -24.76 -6.87
CA ARG A 59 -5.45 -23.54 -7.70
C ARG A 59 -4.05 -22.93 -7.69
N MET A 60 -3.39 -22.94 -6.52
CA MET A 60 -2.01 -22.51 -6.37
C MET A 60 -1.04 -23.40 -7.17
N ASN A 61 -1.14 -24.72 -7.02
CA ASN A 61 -0.27 -25.69 -7.72
C ASN A 61 -0.33 -25.54 -9.24
N PHE A 62 -1.52 -25.34 -9.80
CA PHE A 62 -1.68 -25.12 -11.24
C PHE A 62 -0.83 -23.94 -11.73
N ARG A 63 -0.85 -22.81 -11.01
CA ARG A 63 -0.05 -21.63 -11.37
C ARG A 63 1.43 -21.79 -11.06
N LEU A 64 1.79 -22.60 -10.06
CA LEU A 64 3.18 -22.92 -9.77
C LEU A 64 3.81 -23.79 -10.85
N LEU A 65 3.04 -24.62 -11.56
CA LEU A 65 3.54 -25.33 -12.74
C LEU A 65 3.93 -24.37 -13.86
N GLN A 66 3.12 -23.34 -14.09
CA GLN A 66 3.41 -22.29 -15.06
C GLN A 66 4.65 -21.47 -14.67
N LEU A 67 4.78 -21.12 -13.39
CA LEU A 67 5.97 -20.47 -12.86
C LEU A 67 7.23 -21.35 -13.07
N ALA A 68 7.13 -22.65 -12.78
CA ALA A 68 8.24 -23.58 -12.93
C ALA A 68 8.71 -23.73 -14.39
N ALA A 69 7.79 -23.64 -15.35
CA ALA A 69 8.11 -23.76 -16.77
C ALA A 69 9.02 -22.63 -17.29
N ILE A 70 9.01 -21.46 -16.64
CA ILE A 70 9.81 -20.28 -17.03
C ILE A 70 10.99 -19.99 -16.08
N SER A 71 11.19 -20.84 -15.06
CA SER A 71 12.12 -20.57 -13.96
C SER A 71 13.45 -21.33 -14.04
N SER A 72 13.88 -21.74 -15.24
CA SER A 72 15.18 -22.40 -15.42
C SER A 72 16.30 -21.63 -14.71
N THR A 73 17.24 -22.34 -14.11
CA THR A 73 18.30 -21.72 -13.31
C THR A 73 19.42 -21.12 -14.15
N THR A 74 19.52 -21.48 -15.44
CA THR A 74 20.57 -20.98 -16.34
C THR A 74 20.01 -19.97 -17.35
N TRP A 75 18.90 -20.30 -18.00
CA TRP A 75 18.29 -19.48 -19.07
C TRP A 75 16.92 -18.88 -18.71
N GLY A 76 16.39 -19.17 -17.52
CA GLY A 76 15.06 -18.71 -17.10
C GLY A 76 15.01 -17.21 -16.83
N SER A 77 13.80 -16.72 -16.56
CA SER A 77 13.61 -15.30 -16.21
C SER A 77 14.33 -14.93 -14.90
N LYS A 78 14.75 -13.66 -14.80
CA LYS A 78 15.34 -13.10 -13.58
C LYS A 78 14.40 -13.23 -12.37
N ARG A 79 14.99 -13.24 -11.18
CA ARG A 79 14.27 -13.51 -9.93
C ARG A 79 13.11 -12.54 -9.66
N ASP A 80 13.28 -11.27 -9.97
CA ASP A 80 12.27 -10.21 -9.85
C ASP A 80 11.04 -10.45 -10.74
N VAL A 81 11.25 -10.90 -11.98
CA VAL A 81 10.18 -11.24 -12.92
C VAL A 81 9.40 -12.45 -12.39
N LEU A 82 10.10 -13.51 -11.96
CA LEU A 82 9.49 -14.70 -11.36
C LEU A 82 8.71 -14.36 -10.08
N ARG A 83 9.28 -13.49 -9.24
CA ARG A 83 8.62 -13.00 -8.02
C ARG A 83 7.38 -12.17 -8.37
N THR A 84 7.45 -11.31 -9.37
CA THR A 84 6.31 -10.52 -9.85
C THR A 84 5.20 -11.41 -10.37
N PHE A 85 5.53 -12.45 -11.14
CA PHE A 85 4.57 -13.49 -11.55
C PHE A 85 3.90 -14.14 -10.33
N TYR A 86 4.68 -14.56 -9.34
CA TYR A 86 4.13 -15.17 -8.13
C TYR A 86 3.18 -14.21 -7.38
N LEU A 87 3.58 -12.96 -7.15
CA LEU A 87 2.77 -11.99 -6.40
C LEU A 87 1.45 -11.70 -7.12
N THR A 88 1.51 -11.49 -8.43
CA THR A 88 0.36 -11.08 -9.25
C THR A 88 -0.60 -12.22 -9.53
N LEU A 89 -0.09 -13.42 -9.83
CA LEU A 89 -0.90 -14.55 -10.25
C LEU A 89 -1.11 -15.57 -9.14
N VAL A 90 -0.13 -15.88 -8.30
CA VAL A 90 -0.30 -16.93 -7.28
C VAL A 90 -0.83 -16.33 -5.98
N GLN A 91 -0.08 -15.41 -5.39
CA GLN A 91 -0.35 -14.87 -4.06
C GLN A 91 -1.66 -14.07 -4.03
N ALA A 92 -1.95 -13.24 -5.03
CA ALA A 92 -3.19 -12.46 -5.09
C ALA A 92 -4.45 -13.33 -5.00
N ARG A 93 -4.46 -14.51 -5.62
CA ARG A 93 -5.58 -15.46 -5.54
C ARG A 93 -5.58 -16.25 -4.24
N THR A 94 -4.42 -16.67 -3.76
CA THR A 94 -4.31 -17.38 -2.48
C THR A 94 -4.86 -16.51 -1.35
N LEU A 95 -4.46 -15.24 -1.29
CA LEU A 95 -4.87 -14.31 -0.23
C LEU A 95 -6.34 -13.89 -0.30
N TYR A 96 -7.08 -14.25 -1.35
CA TYR A 96 -8.47 -13.83 -1.49
C TYR A 96 -9.32 -14.31 -0.30
N GLY A 97 -9.95 -13.35 0.40
CA GLY A 97 -10.80 -13.64 1.56
C GLY A 97 -10.06 -14.07 2.84
N PHE A 98 -8.72 -13.99 2.91
CA PHE A 98 -7.95 -14.39 4.09
C PHE A 98 -8.45 -13.75 5.40
N GLU A 99 -8.95 -12.52 5.34
CA GLU A 99 -9.50 -11.81 6.49
C GLU A 99 -10.71 -12.51 7.11
N ILE A 100 -11.39 -13.34 6.32
CA ILE A 100 -12.62 -14.05 6.69
C ILE A 100 -12.29 -15.47 7.16
N TRP A 101 -11.50 -16.24 6.41
CA TRP A 101 -11.40 -17.70 6.63
C TRP A 101 -10.03 -18.20 7.11
N TYR A 102 -8.96 -17.42 7.02
CA TYR A 102 -7.61 -17.91 7.35
C TYR A 102 -7.50 -18.31 8.83
N TRP A 103 -8.08 -17.49 9.71
CA TRP A 103 -8.04 -17.72 11.16
C TRP A 103 -8.95 -18.87 11.61
N ASP A 104 -9.94 -19.25 10.80
CA ASP A 104 -10.80 -20.42 11.03
C ASP A 104 -10.18 -21.73 10.49
N ALA A 105 -9.16 -21.63 9.64
CA ALA A 105 -8.40 -22.78 9.19
C ALA A 105 -7.53 -23.32 10.33
N ALA A 106 -7.53 -24.64 10.52
CA ALA A 106 -6.65 -25.29 11.49
C ALA A 106 -5.16 -25.06 11.15
N PRO A 107 -4.24 -25.03 12.14
CA PRO A 107 -2.81 -24.84 11.88
C PRO A 107 -2.23 -25.84 10.85
N THR A 108 -2.70 -27.09 10.86
CA THR A 108 -2.31 -28.11 9.88
C THR A 108 -2.74 -27.74 8.47
N SER A 109 -3.94 -27.17 8.29
CA SER A 109 -4.41 -26.67 6.99
C SER A 109 -3.60 -25.45 6.54
N ARG A 110 -3.27 -24.50 7.43
CA ARG A 110 -2.43 -23.34 7.09
C ARG A 110 -1.05 -23.77 6.57
N ARG A 111 -0.43 -24.78 7.20
CA ARG A 111 0.85 -25.35 6.74
C ARG A 111 0.83 -25.91 5.32
N VAL A 112 -0.34 -26.36 4.83
CA VAL A 112 -0.49 -26.80 3.43
C VAL A 112 -0.27 -25.63 2.45
N LEU A 113 -0.77 -24.44 2.80
CA LEU A 113 -0.55 -23.22 2.01
C LEU A 113 0.90 -22.74 2.13
N ASP A 114 1.47 -22.77 3.33
CA ASP A 114 2.87 -22.40 3.57
C ASP A 114 3.84 -23.26 2.77
N SER A 115 3.62 -24.58 2.74
CA SER A 115 4.36 -25.52 1.90
C SER A 115 4.31 -25.12 0.42
N GLY A 116 3.17 -24.61 -0.03
CA GLY A 116 3.03 -24.06 -1.37
C GLY A 116 3.84 -22.81 -1.63
N GLN A 117 3.82 -21.86 -0.69
CA GLN A 117 4.62 -20.64 -0.81
C GLN A 117 6.10 -20.99 -0.79
N ASN A 118 6.53 -21.90 0.09
CA ASN A 118 7.91 -22.36 0.17
C ASN A 118 8.37 -23.03 -1.14
N LYS A 119 7.51 -23.83 -1.79
CA LYS A 119 7.81 -24.36 -3.13
C LYS A 119 8.06 -23.22 -4.12
N ALA A 120 7.20 -22.19 -4.13
CA ALA A 120 7.34 -21.03 -5.00
C ALA A 120 8.63 -20.26 -4.73
N CYS A 121 8.96 -19.99 -3.46
CA CYS A 121 10.19 -19.33 -3.05
C CYS A 121 11.42 -20.04 -3.61
N ARG A 122 11.46 -21.36 -3.49
CA ARG A 122 12.58 -22.19 -3.98
C ARG A 122 12.70 -22.12 -5.50
N THR A 123 11.58 -22.16 -6.21
CA THR A 123 11.52 -21.98 -7.67
C THR A 123 12.02 -20.59 -8.10
N ILE A 124 11.58 -19.53 -7.41
CA ILE A 124 12.00 -18.14 -7.68
C ILE A 124 13.51 -17.99 -7.46
N ALA A 125 14.03 -18.46 -6.33
CA ALA A 125 15.44 -18.34 -5.97
C ALA A 125 16.36 -19.36 -6.67
N GLY A 126 15.82 -20.42 -7.28
CA GLY A 126 16.61 -21.51 -7.88
C GLY A 126 17.35 -22.39 -6.87
N ILE A 127 16.90 -22.40 -5.61
CA ILE A 127 17.51 -23.18 -4.52
C ILE A 127 16.87 -24.58 -4.37
N PRO A 128 17.62 -25.60 -3.89
CA PRO A 128 17.10 -26.95 -3.75
C PRO A 128 15.92 -27.12 -2.77
N TYR A 129 15.21 -28.24 -2.91
CA TYR A 129 14.07 -28.58 -2.05
C TYR A 129 14.46 -28.70 -0.56
N GLY A 130 15.66 -29.21 -0.27
CA GLY A 130 16.18 -29.42 1.08
C GLY A 130 16.49 -28.14 1.86
N CYS A 131 16.51 -26.96 1.21
CA CYS A 131 16.76 -25.70 1.88
C CYS A 131 15.67 -25.38 2.92
N ARG A 132 16.07 -24.78 4.04
CA ARG A 132 15.16 -24.39 5.12
C ARG A 132 14.13 -23.40 4.59
N SER A 133 12.88 -23.52 5.05
CA SER A 133 11.79 -22.65 4.61
C SER A 133 12.04 -21.17 4.92
N ALA A 134 12.69 -20.86 6.04
CA ALA A 134 13.06 -19.50 6.40
C ALA A 134 14.04 -18.88 5.38
N ASP A 135 15.06 -19.64 4.99
CA ASP A 135 16.02 -19.18 3.98
C ASP A 135 15.36 -19.04 2.60
N ALA A 136 14.43 -19.95 2.26
CA ALA A 136 13.65 -19.83 1.03
C ALA A 136 12.78 -18.56 1.01
N LEU A 137 12.07 -18.24 2.08
CA LEU A 137 11.27 -17.01 2.19
C LEU A 137 12.14 -15.76 2.04
N ARG A 138 13.32 -15.76 2.68
CA ARG A 138 14.31 -14.70 2.55
C ARG A 138 14.75 -14.55 1.10
N GLU A 139 15.29 -15.60 0.47
CA GLU A 139 15.78 -15.54 -0.92
C GLU A 139 14.69 -15.23 -1.95
N GLY A 140 13.45 -15.64 -1.70
CA GLY A 140 12.29 -15.28 -2.51
C GLY A 140 11.80 -13.85 -2.29
N CYS A 141 12.32 -13.12 -1.29
CA CYS A 141 11.84 -11.82 -0.85
C CYS A 141 10.31 -11.82 -0.56
N LEU A 142 9.81 -12.86 0.10
CA LEU A 142 8.39 -13.05 0.42
C LEU A 142 8.16 -13.10 1.94
N LEU A 143 7.03 -12.52 2.39
CA LEU A 143 6.61 -12.59 3.78
C LEU A 143 5.86 -13.90 4.06
N PRO A 144 5.93 -14.47 5.28
CA PRO A 144 5.08 -15.57 5.69
C PRO A 144 3.59 -15.28 5.42
N LEU A 145 2.82 -16.30 5.01
CA LEU A 145 1.38 -16.13 4.73
C LEU A 145 0.60 -15.70 5.97
N GLU A 146 0.99 -16.18 7.15
CA GLU A 146 0.39 -15.76 8.42
C GLU A 146 0.58 -14.27 8.69
N MET A 147 1.79 -13.74 8.43
CA MET A 147 2.06 -12.31 8.54
C MET A 147 1.17 -11.50 7.58
N MET A 148 1.01 -11.97 6.34
CA MET A 148 0.10 -11.37 5.37
C MET A 148 -1.36 -11.44 5.82
N ALA A 149 -1.79 -12.56 6.40
CA ALA A 149 -3.12 -12.72 6.97
C ALA A 149 -3.37 -11.75 8.12
N MET A 150 -2.40 -11.62 9.03
CA MET A 150 -2.44 -10.68 10.16
C MET A 150 -2.61 -9.24 9.66
N ILE A 151 -1.77 -8.79 8.74
CA ILE A 151 -1.81 -7.43 8.17
C ILE A 151 -3.15 -7.15 7.49
N ARG A 152 -3.65 -8.10 6.68
CA ARG A 152 -4.90 -7.94 5.94
C ARG A 152 -6.10 -7.91 6.88
N SER A 153 -6.13 -8.81 7.88
CA SER A 153 -7.19 -8.89 8.89
C SER A 153 -7.21 -7.64 9.78
N LEU A 154 -6.04 -7.17 10.22
CA LEU A 154 -5.90 -5.93 10.98
C LEU A 154 -6.44 -4.73 10.21
N LYS A 155 -6.12 -4.64 8.91
CA LYS A 155 -6.64 -3.59 8.02
C LYS A 155 -8.15 -3.68 7.87
N TYR A 156 -8.70 -4.90 7.78
CA TYR A 156 -10.13 -5.13 7.64
C TYR A 156 -10.88 -4.78 8.93
N LEU A 157 -10.39 -5.19 10.10
CA LEU A 157 -10.92 -4.81 11.41
C LEU A 157 -11.07 -3.28 11.54
N MET A 158 -10.00 -2.53 11.29
CA MET A 158 -10.04 -1.05 11.37
C MET A 158 -10.99 -0.43 10.34
N ARG A 159 -11.12 -1.03 9.15
CA ARG A 159 -12.09 -0.58 8.14
C ARG A 159 -13.53 -0.81 8.57
N CYS A 160 -13.82 -1.92 9.25
CA CYS A 160 -15.14 -2.19 9.79
C CYS A 160 -15.47 -1.21 10.93
N GLN A 161 -14.52 -0.98 11.85
CA GLN A 161 -14.66 -0.01 12.93
C GLN A 161 -14.95 1.41 12.42
N THR A 162 -14.19 1.88 11.43
CA THR A 162 -14.37 3.23 10.84
C THR A 162 -15.64 3.37 10.01
N ARG A 163 -16.21 2.27 9.48
CA ARG A 163 -17.49 2.29 8.77
C ARG A 163 -18.70 2.30 9.70
N GLY A 164 -18.57 1.70 10.88
CA GLY A 164 -19.67 1.62 11.86
C GLY A 164 -20.81 0.70 11.42
N GLY A 165 -21.93 0.78 12.15
CA GLY A 165 -23.14 -0.01 11.92
C GLY A 165 -22.89 -1.53 12.01
N SER A 166 -23.63 -2.29 11.21
CA SER A 166 -23.56 -3.76 11.18
C SER A 166 -22.17 -4.31 10.87
N LEU A 167 -21.33 -3.58 10.10
CA LEU A 167 -19.96 -4.01 9.83
C LEU A 167 -19.08 -3.99 11.07
N LYS A 168 -19.26 -2.99 11.94
CA LYS A 168 -18.54 -2.93 13.22
C LYS A 168 -18.98 -4.07 14.13
N GLU A 169 -20.28 -4.30 14.25
CA GLU A 169 -20.86 -5.39 15.05
C GLU A 169 -20.39 -6.77 14.57
N SER A 170 -20.43 -7.05 13.26
CA SER A 170 -19.89 -8.31 12.71
C SER A 170 -18.40 -8.46 12.99
N ALA A 171 -17.61 -7.39 12.86
CA ALA A 171 -16.18 -7.45 13.11
C ALA A 171 -15.86 -7.69 14.59
N GLU A 172 -16.67 -7.20 15.52
CA GLU A 172 -16.51 -7.47 16.95
C GLU A 172 -16.81 -8.92 17.31
N GLN A 173 -17.75 -9.57 16.60
CA GLN A 173 -18.01 -11.00 16.75
C GLN A 173 -16.87 -11.87 16.18
N VAL A 174 -16.37 -11.54 14.98
CA VAL A 174 -15.27 -12.29 14.35
C VAL A 174 -13.96 -12.08 15.11
N TYR A 175 -13.60 -10.83 15.37
CA TYR A 175 -12.37 -10.44 16.07
C TYR A 175 -12.67 -10.14 17.56
N HIS A 176 -13.17 -11.16 18.24
CA HIS A 176 -13.40 -11.17 19.68
C HIS A 176 -12.11 -11.00 20.49
N GLU A 177 -12.20 -10.86 21.80
CA GLU A 177 -11.11 -10.40 22.68
C GLU A 177 -9.84 -11.26 22.61
N THR A 178 -9.99 -12.59 22.54
CA THR A 178 -8.87 -13.55 22.44
C THR A 178 -8.42 -13.83 21.00
N HIS A 179 -8.97 -13.12 20.00
CA HIS A 179 -8.57 -13.33 18.61
C HIS A 179 -7.17 -12.72 18.38
N PRO A 180 -6.20 -13.42 17.74
CA PRO A 180 -4.83 -12.92 17.58
C PRO A 180 -4.72 -11.53 16.93
N VAL A 181 -5.56 -11.26 15.93
CA VAL A 181 -5.66 -9.94 15.28
C VAL A 181 -6.12 -8.85 16.24
N ARG A 182 -7.07 -9.15 17.14
CA ARG A 182 -7.59 -8.20 18.13
C ARG A 182 -6.55 -7.93 19.22
N GLU A 183 -5.88 -8.97 19.71
CA GLU A 183 -4.76 -8.83 20.65
C GLU A 183 -3.64 -7.96 20.07
N PHE A 184 -3.28 -8.21 18.80
CA PHE A 184 -2.25 -7.42 18.13
C PHE A 184 -2.67 -5.96 17.90
N TYR A 185 -3.94 -5.72 17.53
CA TYR A 185 -4.50 -4.37 17.45
C TYR A 185 -4.41 -3.65 18.80
N VAL A 186 -4.86 -4.28 19.88
CA VAL A 186 -4.82 -3.71 21.24
C VAL A 186 -3.38 -3.44 21.67
N ARG A 187 -2.44 -4.35 21.37
CA ARG A 187 -1.01 -4.17 21.64
C ARG A 187 -0.46 -2.91 20.98
N ILE A 188 -0.79 -2.66 19.71
CA ILE A 188 -0.36 -1.45 18.99
C ILE A 188 -1.02 -0.21 19.61
N MET A 189 -2.34 -0.23 19.81
CA MET A 189 -3.07 0.93 20.33
C MET A 189 -2.68 1.29 21.77
N LYS A 190 -2.25 0.31 22.58
CA LYS A 190 -1.72 0.55 23.93
C LYS A 190 -0.43 1.38 23.94
N ILE A 191 0.42 1.22 22.93
CA ILE A 191 1.65 2.03 22.78
C ILE A 191 1.28 3.47 22.43
N TYR A 192 0.15 3.68 21.76
CA TYR A 192 -0.30 4.98 21.26
C TYR A 192 -1.75 5.29 21.68
N PRO A 193 -2.01 5.50 22.99
CA PRO A 193 -3.38 5.61 23.52
C PRO A 193 -4.11 6.86 23.04
N THR A 194 -3.38 7.88 22.58
CA THR A 194 -3.94 9.14 22.06
C THR A 194 -4.21 9.10 20.56
N LEU A 195 -3.84 8.03 19.84
CA LEU A 195 -4.09 7.95 18.40
C LEU A 195 -5.57 7.71 18.11
N VAL A 196 -6.09 8.54 17.20
CA VAL A 196 -7.45 8.43 16.69
C VAL A 196 -7.37 8.04 15.22
N ILE A 197 -7.97 6.92 14.85
CA ILE A 197 -8.08 6.55 13.45
C ILE A 197 -9.10 7.48 12.81
N GLU A 198 -8.68 8.25 11.80
CA GLU A 198 -9.57 9.22 11.20
C GLU A 198 -10.86 8.57 10.67
N PRO A 199 -12.01 9.21 10.88
CA PRO A 199 -13.25 8.77 10.27
C PRO A 199 -13.11 8.84 8.75
N ARG A 200 -13.83 7.96 8.06
CA ARG A 200 -13.78 7.91 6.60
C ARG A 200 -14.45 9.14 6.03
N GLU A 201 -13.67 10.01 5.39
CA GLU A 201 -14.22 11.09 4.55
C GLU A 201 -15.10 10.52 3.44
N PRO A 202 -16.34 11.03 3.25
CA PRO A 202 -17.24 10.52 2.21
C PRO A 202 -16.63 10.73 0.82
N PRO A 203 -16.97 9.87 -0.16
CA PRO A 203 -16.56 10.09 -1.54
C PRO A 203 -17.06 11.44 -2.04
N LEU A 204 -16.25 12.13 -2.85
CA LEU A 204 -16.70 13.33 -3.54
C LEU A 204 -17.83 12.97 -4.49
N LEU A 205 -18.90 13.77 -4.45
CA LEU A 205 -20.06 13.59 -5.31
C LEU A 205 -19.87 14.37 -6.61
N THR A 206 -20.46 13.90 -7.70
CA THR A 206 -20.42 14.58 -9.00
C THR A 206 -20.83 16.07 -8.95
N PRO A 207 -21.79 16.54 -8.11
CA PRO A 207 -22.13 17.95 -8.02
C PRO A 207 -21.02 18.83 -7.43
N THR A 208 -20.02 18.24 -6.75
CA THR A 208 -18.87 18.99 -6.22
C THR A 208 -17.91 19.44 -7.32
N LEU A 209 -17.98 18.80 -8.49
CA LEU A 209 -17.15 19.09 -9.66
C LEU A 209 -17.78 20.20 -10.51
N ARG A 210 -16.94 21.13 -10.99
CA ARG A 210 -17.36 22.16 -11.96
C ARG A 210 -16.79 21.84 -13.33
N PHE A 211 -17.64 21.93 -14.36
CA PHE A 211 -17.23 21.78 -15.75
C PHE A 211 -16.11 22.77 -16.12
N GLY A 212 -15.07 22.31 -16.81
CA GLY A 212 -13.98 23.16 -17.34
C GLY A 212 -12.88 23.59 -16.35
N LYS A 213 -12.95 23.23 -15.06
CA LYS A 213 -11.87 23.48 -14.08
C LYS A 213 -11.13 22.19 -13.75
N ARG A 214 -10.02 21.92 -14.43
CA ARG A 214 -9.18 20.72 -14.22
C ARG A 214 -7.82 21.09 -13.63
N ALA A 215 -7.44 20.43 -12.52
CA ALA A 215 -6.06 20.44 -12.04
C ALA A 215 -5.21 19.61 -13.01
N ARG A 216 -4.07 20.14 -13.45
CA ARG A 216 -3.16 19.43 -14.34
C ARG A 216 -2.08 18.75 -13.53
N PHE A 217 -1.79 17.50 -13.85
CA PHE A 217 -0.75 16.70 -13.22
C PHE A 217 0.35 16.47 -14.26
N PHE A 218 1.59 16.57 -13.79
CA PHE A 218 2.78 16.29 -14.58
C PHE A 218 3.63 15.31 -13.76
N THR A 219 3.46 14.02 -14.03
CA THR A 219 4.04 12.91 -13.27
C THR A 219 5.33 12.36 -13.89
N SER A 220 5.70 12.82 -15.10
CA SER A 220 6.95 12.44 -15.76
C SER A 220 7.76 13.67 -16.15
N LEU A 221 9.09 13.51 -16.10
CA LEU A 221 10.06 14.41 -16.71
C LEU A 221 10.62 13.67 -17.93
N GLU A 222 10.60 14.32 -19.09
CA GLU A 222 11.02 13.70 -20.35
C GLU A 222 12.48 13.20 -20.26
N ASN A 223 12.71 11.93 -20.63
CA ASN A 223 14.02 11.30 -20.80
C ASN A 223 14.93 11.26 -19.55
N VAL A 224 14.33 11.17 -18.35
CA VAL A 224 15.08 10.98 -17.09
C VAL A 224 14.39 9.94 -16.19
N SER A 225 15.18 9.05 -15.60
CA SER A 225 14.79 7.99 -14.67
C SER A 225 15.26 8.28 -13.23
N ALA A 226 14.70 7.55 -12.27
CA ALA A 226 15.15 7.56 -10.88
C ALA A 226 16.59 7.03 -10.70
N ASP A 227 17.11 6.29 -11.68
CA ASP A 227 18.47 5.72 -11.64
C ASP A 227 19.53 6.63 -12.30
N ASP A 228 19.10 7.73 -12.94
CA ASP A 228 20.04 8.68 -13.55
C ASP A 228 20.88 9.44 -12.50
N PRO A 229 22.05 10.00 -12.87
CA PRO A 229 22.84 10.87 -12.01
C PRO A 229 22.05 12.07 -11.49
N GLU A 230 22.42 12.55 -10.29
CA GLU A 230 21.75 13.67 -9.61
C GLU A 230 21.76 14.96 -10.45
N GLU A 231 22.85 15.24 -11.16
CA GLU A 231 22.97 16.40 -12.03
C GLU A 231 21.93 16.39 -13.16
N ARG A 232 21.72 15.22 -13.78
CA ARG A 232 20.74 15.05 -14.86
C ARG A 232 19.31 15.21 -14.35
N LYS A 233 19.02 14.68 -13.15
CA LYS A 233 17.74 14.86 -12.45
C LYS A 233 17.47 16.32 -12.12
N LYS A 234 18.49 17.03 -11.63
CA LYS A 234 18.43 18.46 -11.34
C LYS A 234 18.13 19.27 -12.59
N GLU A 235 18.93 19.09 -13.63
CA GLU A 235 18.76 19.81 -14.90
C GLU A 235 17.37 19.60 -15.48
N ALA A 236 16.88 18.36 -15.51
CA ALA A 236 15.55 18.08 -16.03
C ALA A 236 14.45 18.74 -15.21
N SER A 237 14.55 18.70 -13.88
CA SER A 237 13.61 19.36 -12.97
C SER A 237 13.60 20.88 -13.20
N GLU A 238 14.78 21.51 -13.20
CA GLU A 238 14.92 22.96 -13.39
C GLU A 238 14.51 23.42 -14.79
N ARG A 239 14.87 22.67 -15.84
CA ARG A 239 14.50 22.94 -17.23
C ARG A 239 12.99 22.86 -17.40
N TRP A 240 12.34 21.89 -16.77
CA TRP A 240 10.89 21.75 -16.81
C TRP A 240 10.18 22.89 -16.07
N ILE A 241 10.69 23.27 -14.89
CA ILE A 241 10.24 24.46 -14.15
C ILE A 241 10.39 25.71 -15.05
N ALA A 242 11.54 25.89 -15.68
CA ALA A 242 11.78 27.02 -16.57
C ALA A 242 10.82 27.05 -17.78
N ARG A 243 10.63 25.92 -18.45
CA ARG A 243 9.79 25.83 -19.66
C ARG A 243 8.31 26.09 -19.36
N HIS A 244 7.80 25.58 -18.24
CA HIS A 244 6.37 25.58 -17.96
C HIS A 244 5.92 26.65 -16.95
N PHE A 245 6.87 27.19 -16.19
CA PHE A 245 6.59 28.02 -15.02
C PHE A 245 7.45 29.29 -14.88
N ARG A 246 8.63 29.44 -15.53
CA ARG A 246 9.35 30.73 -15.51
C ARG A 246 8.64 31.80 -16.35
N ARG A 247 8.78 33.06 -15.91
CA ARG A 247 8.45 34.25 -16.69
C ARG A 247 9.24 34.25 -18.01
N LYS A 248 8.54 34.54 -19.12
CA LYS A 248 9.19 35.09 -20.32
C LYS A 248 9.12 36.62 -20.19
N GLY A 249 10.26 37.28 -19.97
CA GLY A 249 10.37 38.74 -19.93
C GLY A 249 10.42 39.37 -18.52
N THR A 250 10.71 40.67 -18.50
CA THR A 250 10.85 41.54 -17.30
C THR A 250 9.54 42.15 -16.82
N ASP A 251 8.48 42.09 -17.62
CA ASP A 251 7.18 42.68 -17.28
C ASP A 251 6.51 41.98 -16.09
N PRO A 252 5.74 42.71 -15.26
CA PRO A 252 4.93 42.12 -14.21
C PRO A 252 3.97 41.08 -14.79
N PRO A 253 3.75 39.96 -14.08
CA PRO A 253 3.00 38.86 -14.64
C PRO A 253 1.56 39.33 -14.86
N PRO A 254 0.95 39.02 -16.02
CA PRO A 254 -0.44 39.42 -16.29
C PRO A 254 -1.43 38.80 -15.28
N ARG A 255 -0.98 37.84 -14.47
CA ARG A 255 -1.72 37.18 -13.38
C ARG A 255 -0.77 36.81 -12.25
N THR A 256 -1.16 37.09 -11.01
CA THR A 256 -0.45 36.65 -9.80
C THR A 256 -0.19 35.14 -9.86
N HIS A 257 1.04 34.75 -9.52
CA HIS A 257 1.49 33.37 -9.52
C HIS A 257 1.91 32.95 -8.11
N TYR A 258 1.33 31.86 -7.65
CA TYR A 258 1.70 31.21 -6.40
C TYR A 258 2.44 29.91 -6.69
N GLU A 259 3.50 29.66 -5.92
CA GLU A 259 4.20 28.38 -5.90
C GLU A 259 4.05 27.75 -4.52
N ILE A 260 3.81 26.45 -4.46
CA ILE A 260 3.87 25.66 -3.25
C ILE A 260 4.94 24.60 -3.47
N TRP A 261 5.90 24.54 -2.57
CA TRP A 261 6.90 23.47 -2.48
C TRP A 261 6.59 22.66 -1.23
N THR A 262 6.51 21.35 -1.34
CA THR A 262 6.09 20.47 -0.24
C THR A 262 7.08 19.34 -0.06
N ASP A 263 7.33 18.98 1.19
CA ASP A 263 8.18 17.84 1.54
C ASP A 263 7.77 17.24 2.89
N GLY A 264 7.92 15.93 3.04
CA GLY A 264 7.64 15.15 4.23
C GLY A 264 8.86 14.40 4.74
N SER A 265 9.27 14.69 5.98
CA SER A 265 10.34 13.97 6.65
C SER A 265 9.81 12.93 7.62
N VAL A 266 10.40 11.72 7.62
CA VAL A 266 9.97 10.63 8.49
C VAL A 266 11.14 10.08 9.28
N PHE A 267 11.08 10.23 10.61
CA PHE A 267 11.90 9.48 11.55
C PHE A 267 11.03 8.43 12.24
N LEU A 268 10.94 7.26 11.59
CA LEU A 268 10.04 6.17 11.94
C LEU A 268 10.08 5.81 13.44
N GLY A 269 8.91 5.83 14.10
CA GLY A 269 8.75 5.44 15.50
C GLY A 269 9.24 6.48 16.51
N VAL A 270 9.65 7.65 16.03
CA VAL A 270 10.05 8.78 16.87
C VAL A 270 9.12 9.94 16.57
N LYS A 271 9.29 10.62 15.43
CA LYS A 271 8.51 11.79 15.02
C LYS A 271 8.60 11.96 13.50
N SER A 272 7.56 12.51 12.88
CA SER A 272 7.56 12.82 11.46
C SER A 272 7.16 14.29 11.26
N GLY A 273 7.79 14.95 10.30
CA GLY A 273 7.59 16.36 9.98
C GLY A 273 7.06 16.54 8.57
N ALA A 274 6.35 17.63 8.35
CA ALA A 274 5.81 18.00 7.05
C ALA A 274 5.87 19.51 6.90
N ALA A 275 6.43 19.98 5.78
CA ALA A 275 6.59 21.39 5.51
C ALA A 275 6.02 21.76 4.12
N ALA A 276 5.48 22.96 4.03
CA ALA A 276 5.15 23.57 2.76
C ALA A 276 5.60 25.03 2.72
N MET A 277 6.37 25.38 1.70
CA MET A 277 6.83 26.74 1.43
C MET A 277 5.99 27.38 0.33
N ILE A 278 5.37 28.53 0.61
CA ILE A 278 4.51 29.25 -0.32
C ILE A 278 5.22 30.51 -0.81
N TYR A 279 5.37 30.62 -2.12
CA TYR A 279 5.92 31.80 -2.77
C TYR A 279 4.83 32.54 -3.53
N LYS A 280 4.95 33.87 -3.61
CA LYS A 280 4.12 34.73 -4.45
C LYS A 280 5.04 35.50 -5.39
N ASP A 281 4.85 35.32 -6.68
CA ASP A 281 5.58 36.00 -7.76
C ASP A 281 7.12 35.92 -7.63
N GLY A 282 7.62 34.83 -7.03
CA GLY A 282 9.05 34.53 -6.84
C GLY A 282 9.55 34.74 -5.41
N GLU A 283 8.84 35.51 -4.59
CA GLU A 283 9.22 35.83 -3.21
C GLU A 283 8.56 34.90 -2.20
N LEU A 284 9.29 34.53 -1.15
CA LEU A 284 8.76 33.66 -0.10
C LEU A 284 7.72 34.43 0.71
N LEU A 285 6.48 33.94 0.71
CA LEU A 285 5.38 34.55 1.44
C LEU A 285 5.25 33.98 2.86
N CYS A 286 5.31 32.65 2.98
CA CYS A 286 5.35 31.97 4.27
C CYS A 286 5.80 30.52 4.15
N THR A 287 6.31 29.98 5.24
CA THR A 287 6.49 28.53 5.44
C THR A 287 5.45 28.04 6.44
N THR A 288 4.90 26.86 6.20
CA THR A 288 3.99 26.17 7.12
C THR A 288 4.54 24.81 7.48
N HIS A 289 4.31 24.43 8.73
CA HIS A 289 4.92 23.28 9.37
C HIS A 289 3.84 22.48 10.09
N ARG A 290 3.96 21.15 10.11
CA ARG A 290 3.10 20.29 10.92
C ARG A 290 3.77 18.95 11.23
N GLY A 291 3.63 18.49 12.47
CA GLY A 291 3.99 17.11 12.83
C GLY A 291 3.03 16.13 12.14
N ALA A 292 3.56 15.20 11.34
CA ALA A 292 2.76 14.27 10.56
C ALA A 292 2.19 13.11 11.38
N GLY A 293 2.68 12.91 12.62
CA GLY A 293 2.22 11.89 13.53
C GLY A 293 3.29 10.82 13.79
N PRO A 294 3.24 10.12 14.95
CA PRO A 294 4.30 9.21 15.38
C PRO A 294 4.43 7.94 14.51
N LEU A 295 3.35 7.57 13.82
CA LEU A 295 3.31 6.40 12.93
C LEU A 295 3.38 6.75 11.43
N ALA A 296 3.47 8.04 11.10
CA ALA A 296 3.40 8.49 9.71
C ALA A 296 4.49 7.84 8.85
N CYS A 297 4.08 7.22 7.75
CA CYS A 297 4.98 6.81 6.68
C CYS A 297 5.32 7.99 5.75
N SER A 298 6.29 7.83 4.84
CA SER A 298 6.72 8.90 3.94
C SER A 298 5.56 9.44 3.11
N TYR A 299 4.73 8.55 2.56
CA TYR A 299 3.51 8.93 1.86
C TYR A 299 2.59 9.82 2.71
N THR A 300 2.50 9.55 4.00
CA THR A 300 1.67 10.32 4.93
C THR A 300 2.23 11.70 5.18
N ALA A 301 3.54 11.80 5.47
CA ALA A 301 4.20 13.08 5.69
C ALA A 301 4.07 14.00 4.46
N GLU A 302 4.30 13.46 3.26
CA GLU A 302 4.10 14.17 1.98
C GLU A 302 2.67 14.69 1.81
N SER A 303 1.70 13.84 2.14
CA SER A 303 0.29 14.19 1.98
C SER A 303 -0.15 15.24 3.01
N VAL A 304 0.40 15.22 4.23
CA VAL A 304 0.20 16.26 5.26
C VAL A 304 0.84 17.59 4.81
N ALA A 305 2.03 17.55 4.21
CA ALA A 305 2.72 18.74 3.70
C ALA A 305 1.85 19.47 2.65
N LEU A 306 1.34 18.71 1.68
CA LEU A 306 0.44 19.26 0.66
C LEU A 306 -0.88 19.77 1.26
N TYR A 307 -1.44 19.06 2.23
CA TYR A 307 -2.66 19.48 2.92
C TYR A 307 -2.48 20.84 3.60
N GLU A 308 -1.39 21.04 4.33
CA GLU A 308 -1.11 22.31 4.99
C GLU A 308 -0.81 23.43 4.01
N GLY A 309 -0.04 23.15 2.96
CA GLY A 309 0.23 24.11 1.89
C GLY A 309 -1.06 24.61 1.23
N LEU A 310 -1.97 23.71 0.86
CA LEU A 310 -3.26 24.08 0.26
C LEU A 310 -4.18 24.81 1.25
N ARG A 311 -4.24 24.36 2.51
CA ARG A 311 -5.04 24.99 3.56
C ARG A 311 -4.57 26.42 3.83
N ARG A 312 -3.26 26.65 3.85
CA ARG A 312 -2.69 27.99 4.00
C ARG A 312 -2.93 28.84 2.75
N LEU A 313 -2.80 28.27 1.55
CA LEU A 313 -3.08 28.96 0.31
C LEU A 313 -4.53 29.46 0.22
N LEU A 314 -5.52 28.68 0.70
CA LEU A 314 -6.92 29.13 0.78
C LEU A 314 -7.12 30.38 1.65
N LYS A 315 -6.28 30.57 2.68
CA LYS A 315 -6.32 31.79 3.52
C LYS A 315 -5.65 32.98 2.84
N ILE A 316 -4.71 32.72 1.92
CA ILE A 316 -3.95 33.74 1.19
C ILE A 316 -4.73 34.25 -0.03
N ILE A 317 -5.37 33.34 -0.78
CA ILE A 317 -6.14 33.69 -1.98
C ILE A 317 -7.57 34.06 -1.54
N PRO A 318 -8.02 35.32 -1.74
CA PRO A 318 -9.34 35.75 -1.29
C PRO A 318 -10.47 34.95 -1.93
N ALA A 319 -11.56 34.75 -1.18
CA ALA A 319 -12.69 33.98 -1.67
C ALA A 319 -13.28 34.53 -2.98
N ASN A 320 -13.42 35.86 -3.00
CA ASN A 320 -13.89 36.66 -4.13
C ASN A 320 -12.72 37.25 -4.93
N ASN A 321 -11.71 36.43 -5.23
CA ASN A 321 -10.55 36.87 -5.99
C ASN A 321 -10.98 37.59 -7.30
N PRO A 322 -10.65 38.88 -7.49
CA PRO A 322 -11.11 39.64 -8.65
C PRO A 322 -10.50 39.08 -9.93
N THR A 323 -9.22 38.72 -9.91
CA THR A 323 -8.45 38.28 -11.08
C THR A 323 -8.06 36.80 -10.98
N PRO A 324 -8.06 36.03 -12.09
CA PRO A 324 -7.58 34.65 -12.06
C PRO A 324 -6.08 34.59 -11.72
N CYS A 325 -5.69 33.65 -10.86
CA CYS A 325 -4.28 33.41 -10.50
C CYS A 325 -3.80 32.04 -11.00
N ARG A 326 -2.48 31.83 -10.99
CA ARG A 326 -1.84 30.55 -11.28
C ARG A 326 -1.30 29.96 -9.98
N VAL A 327 -1.43 28.66 -9.79
CA VAL A 327 -0.88 27.93 -8.65
C VAL A 327 -0.08 26.75 -9.18
N SER A 328 1.21 26.75 -8.88
CA SER A 328 2.12 25.63 -9.18
C SER A 328 2.47 24.92 -7.89
N ILE A 329 2.34 23.60 -7.86
CA ILE A 329 2.67 22.78 -6.70
C ILE A 329 3.79 21.83 -7.12
N PHE A 330 4.89 21.83 -6.38
CA PHE A 330 6.07 21.03 -6.62
C PHE A 330 6.27 20.06 -5.45
N THR A 331 6.42 18.78 -5.77
CA THR A 331 6.66 17.68 -4.81
C THR A 331 7.51 16.62 -5.47
N ASP A 332 8.36 15.96 -4.68
CA ASP A 332 9.12 14.78 -5.10
C ASP A 332 8.39 13.46 -4.78
N SER A 333 7.17 13.53 -4.26
CA SER A 333 6.31 12.37 -4.05
C SER A 333 5.57 11.98 -5.31
N LEU A 334 6.23 11.22 -6.19
CA LEU A 334 5.60 10.64 -7.39
C LEU A 334 4.36 9.79 -7.02
N SER A 335 4.44 9.07 -5.90
CA SER A 335 3.33 8.24 -5.40
C SER A 335 2.09 9.05 -5.01
N LEU A 336 2.26 10.24 -4.44
CA LEU A 336 1.16 11.15 -4.11
C LEU A 336 0.53 11.71 -5.39
N LEU A 337 1.35 12.18 -6.33
CA LEU A 337 0.87 12.77 -7.58
C LEU A 337 0.11 11.75 -8.44
N THR A 338 0.67 10.55 -8.62
CA THR A 338 0.01 9.47 -9.38
C THR A 338 -1.31 9.05 -8.73
N ALA A 339 -1.37 9.02 -7.39
CA ALA A 339 -2.61 8.72 -6.68
C ALA A 339 -3.67 9.82 -6.87
N LEU A 340 -3.29 11.10 -6.82
CA LEU A 340 -4.19 12.23 -7.07
C LEU A 340 -4.65 12.28 -8.54
N GLU A 341 -3.77 11.95 -9.49
CA GLU A 341 -4.05 11.96 -10.93
C GLU A 341 -5.22 11.05 -11.33
N THR A 342 -5.49 9.99 -10.55
CA THR A 342 -6.67 9.11 -10.74
C THR A 342 -8.01 9.85 -10.67
N GLY A 343 -8.03 11.04 -10.07
CA GLY A 343 -9.15 11.97 -10.06
C GLY A 343 -10.04 11.91 -8.82
N PRO A 344 -10.82 12.97 -8.58
CA PRO A 344 -11.56 13.20 -7.33
C PRO A 344 -12.64 12.14 -7.04
N LEU A 345 -13.22 11.52 -8.07
CA LEU A 345 -14.27 10.50 -7.91
C LEU A 345 -13.70 9.09 -7.71
N THR A 346 -12.46 8.85 -8.15
CA THR A 346 -11.83 7.53 -8.13
C THR A 346 -11.07 7.28 -6.83
N VAL A 347 -10.56 8.33 -6.18
CA VAL A 347 -9.75 8.22 -4.97
C VAL A 347 -10.53 7.56 -3.81
N LYS A 348 -9.91 6.51 -3.25
CA LYS A 348 -10.50 5.71 -2.15
C LYS A 348 -9.95 6.07 -0.78
N ASP A 349 -8.77 6.71 -0.76
CA ASP A 349 -8.07 7.10 0.46
C ASP A 349 -8.72 8.36 1.06
N PRO A 350 -9.02 8.37 2.37
CA PRO A 350 -9.54 9.55 3.06
C PRO A 350 -8.69 10.80 2.84
N ILE A 351 -7.35 10.73 2.91
CA ILE A 351 -6.55 11.94 2.78
C ILE A 351 -6.56 12.50 1.36
N LEU A 352 -6.56 11.63 0.36
CA LEU A 352 -6.69 12.06 -1.03
C LEU A 352 -8.02 12.77 -1.29
N ARG A 353 -9.09 12.39 -0.57
CA ARG A 353 -10.38 13.09 -0.61
C ARG A 353 -10.31 14.46 0.02
N LEU A 354 -9.63 14.59 1.18
CA LEU A 354 -9.36 15.89 1.81
C LEU A 354 -8.55 16.81 0.88
N LEU A 355 -7.48 16.28 0.29
CA LEU A 355 -6.66 17.00 -0.67
C LEU A 355 -7.47 17.44 -1.88
N TRP A 356 -8.29 16.56 -2.46
CA TRP A 356 -9.18 16.94 -3.56
C TRP A 356 -10.22 18.00 -3.15
N ASN A 357 -10.79 17.92 -1.95
CA ASN A 357 -11.65 18.98 -1.41
C ASN A 357 -10.93 20.34 -1.41
N LEU A 358 -9.70 20.39 -0.89
CA LEU A 358 -8.89 21.61 -0.86
C LEU A 358 -8.52 22.09 -2.27
N ILE A 359 -8.09 21.20 -3.17
CA ILE A 359 -7.78 21.51 -4.57
C ILE A 359 -9.00 22.15 -5.25
N LEU A 360 -10.18 21.55 -5.10
CA LEU A 360 -11.43 22.06 -5.67
C LEU A 360 -11.82 23.41 -5.05
N GLN A 361 -11.62 23.61 -3.76
CA GLN A 361 -11.85 24.90 -3.09
C GLN A 361 -10.90 25.98 -3.62
N VAL A 362 -9.60 25.70 -3.76
CA VAL A 362 -8.62 26.65 -4.31
C VAL A 362 -9.00 27.04 -5.74
N GLN A 363 -9.47 26.07 -6.56
CA GLN A 363 -9.99 26.36 -7.90
C GLN A 363 -11.24 27.25 -7.92
N ARG A 364 -12.06 27.24 -6.85
CA ARG A 364 -13.21 28.15 -6.73
C ARG A 364 -12.74 29.61 -6.61
N HIS A 365 -11.58 29.88 -6.03
CA HIS A 365 -10.94 31.21 -5.94
C HIS A 365 -10.23 31.65 -7.25
N LYS A 366 -10.74 31.18 -8.39
CA LYS A 366 -10.22 31.43 -9.74
C LYS A 366 -8.75 31.03 -9.95
N ALA A 367 -8.24 30.09 -9.16
CA ALA A 367 -6.89 29.55 -9.32
C ALA A 367 -6.82 28.46 -10.39
N ARG A 368 -5.81 28.53 -11.26
CA ARG A 368 -5.44 27.45 -12.18
C ARG A 368 -4.30 26.64 -11.58
N ILE A 369 -4.60 25.42 -11.14
CA ILE A 369 -3.66 24.55 -10.41
C ILE A 369 -2.93 23.62 -11.37
N ARG A 370 -1.60 23.53 -11.20
CA ARG A 370 -0.71 22.58 -11.84
C ARG A 370 0.14 21.92 -10.75
N LEU A 371 0.16 20.59 -10.73
CA LEU A 371 1.00 19.81 -9.84
C LEU A 371 2.10 19.14 -10.65
N GLN A 372 3.34 19.27 -10.19
CA GLN A 372 4.53 18.88 -10.91
C GLN A 372 5.41 18.00 -10.04
N PHE A 373 5.77 16.83 -10.56
CA PHE A 373 6.82 15.99 -9.99
C PHE A 373 8.19 16.63 -10.24
N ILE A 374 9.04 16.61 -9.22
CA ILE A 374 10.46 16.96 -9.30
C ILE A 374 11.28 15.86 -8.63
N PHE A 375 12.54 15.70 -9.01
CA PHE A 375 13.40 14.76 -8.29
C PHE A 375 13.83 15.35 -6.94
N GLY A 376 13.67 14.58 -5.87
CA GLY A 376 14.22 14.89 -4.55
C GLY A 376 15.73 14.64 -4.49
N HIS A 377 16.39 15.25 -3.51
CA HIS A 377 17.83 15.09 -3.20
C HIS A 377 18.74 15.20 -4.43
N CYS A 378 18.47 16.18 -5.30
CA CYS A 378 19.28 16.44 -6.48
C CYS A 378 19.77 17.89 -6.55
N GLY A 379 19.59 18.68 -5.48
CA GLY A 379 20.10 20.04 -5.41
C GLY A 379 19.20 21.10 -6.04
N VAL A 380 17.90 20.82 -6.20
CA VAL A 380 16.89 21.83 -6.57
C VAL A 380 16.66 22.74 -5.36
N VAL A 381 17.17 23.97 -5.41
CA VAL A 381 17.31 24.87 -4.25
C VAL A 381 16.05 25.02 -3.40
N LYS A 382 14.88 25.22 -4.00
CA LYS A 382 13.62 25.39 -3.23
C LYS A 382 13.11 24.06 -2.63
N ASN A 383 13.39 22.94 -3.28
CA ASN A 383 13.05 21.61 -2.75
C ASN A 383 13.91 21.27 -1.55
N GLU A 384 15.24 21.39 -1.67
CA GLU A 384 16.18 21.10 -0.57
C GLU A 384 15.94 22.01 0.65
N LYS A 385 15.53 23.26 0.42
CA LYS A 385 15.08 24.14 1.51
C LYS A 385 13.83 23.59 2.19
N CYS A 386 12.85 23.13 1.43
CA CYS A 386 11.63 22.55 1.97
C CYS A 386 11.90 21.24 2.75
N ASP A 387 12.79 20.38 2.25
CA ASP A 387 13.30 19.17 2.95
C ASP A 387 13.91 19.53 4.31
N THR A 388 14.77 20.57 4.31
CA THR A 388 15.41 21.05 5.53
C THR A 388 14.38 21.56 6.54
N GLU A 389 13.36 22.29 6.09
CA GLU A 389 12.26 22.72 6.97
C GLU A 389 11.45 21.52 7.50
N ALA A 390 11.11 20.55 6.65
CA ALA A 390 10.39 19.35 7.06
C ALA A 390 11.16 18.53 8.12
N LYS A 391 12.49 18.51 8.06
CA LYS A 391 13.36 17.86 9.05
C LYS A 391 13.38 18.57 10.40
N LYS A 392 13.36 19.91 10.43
CA LYS A 392 13.28 20.70 11.68
C LYS A 392 11.99 20.39 12.45
N ASP A 393 10.92 20.07 11.72
CA ASP A 393 9.57 19.91 12.26
C ASP A 393 9.28 18.57 12.92
N ALA A 394 10.26 17.66 12.94
CA ALA A 394 10.15 16.48 13.77
C ALA A 394 9.86 16.88 15.23
N GLU A 395 10.29 18.04 15.71
CA GLU A 395 10.12 18.46 17.10
C GLU A 395 8.75 19.05 17.46
N LEU A 396 7.91 19.39 16.48
CA LEU A 396 6.58 19.96 16.71
C LEU A 396 5.58 18.94 17.31
N PRO A 397 4.48 19.43 17.95
CA PRO A 397 3.39 18.58 18.40
C PRO A 397 2.89 17.67 17.27
N GLN A 398 2.98 16.37 17.51
CA GLN A 398 2.63 15.35 16.54
C GLN A 398 1.13 15.19 16.42
N ARG A 399 0.65 14.94 15.20
CA ARG A 399 -0.77 14.68 14.96
C ARG A 399 -1.19 13.38 15.66
N THR A 400 -2.33 13.44 16.35
CA THR A 400 -2.99 12.27 16.96
C THR A 400 -3.86 11.52 15.97
N ASP A 401 -4.38 12.21 14.97
CA ASP A 401 -5.14 11.60 13.89
C ASP A 401 -4.20 10.79 12.98
N THR A 402 -4.48 9.50 12.83
CA THR A 402 -3.66 8.57 12.04
C THR A 402 -4.47 7.83 10.99
N TRP A 403 -3.81 7.44 9.91
CA TRP A 403 -4.44 6.63 8.88
C TRP A 403 -4.18 5.15 9.10
N ILE A 404 -5.14 4.35 8.65
CA ILE A 404 -5.03 2.89 8.64
C ILE A 404 -3.73 2.43 7.96
N THR A 405 -3.29 3.12 6.91
CA THR A 405 -2.05 2.81 6.19
C THR A 405 -0.80 2.93 7.06
N ASP A 406 -0.74 3.93 7.94
CA ASP A 406 0.36 4.15 8.87
C ASP A 406 0.43 3.05 9.92
N ILE A 407 -0.71 2.73 10.52
CA ILE A 407 -0.83 1.62 11.48
C ILE A 407 -0.39 0.31 10.81
N ILE A 408 -0.80 0.07 9.56
CA ILE A 408 -0.41 -1.13 8.81
C ILE A 408 1.09 -1.14 8.48
N ALA A 409 1.68 0.01 8.14
CA ALA A 409 3.12 0.11 7.91
C ALA A 409 3.91 -0.19 9.20
N HIS A 410 3.44 0.34 10.33
CA HIS A 410 4.01 0.08 11.65
C HIS A 410 3.86 -1.39 12.06
N ALA A 411 2.65 -1.96 11.90
CA ALA A 411 2.36 -3.36 12.18
C ALA A 411 3.27 -4.31 11.39
N LYS A 412 3.47 -4.04 10.09
CA LYS A 412 4.43 -4.78 9.24
C LYS A 412 5.84 -4.76 9.83
N ARG A 413 6.28 -3.63 10.37
CA ARG A 413 7.62 -3.48 10.95
C ARG A 413 7.75 -4.27 12.26
N ILE A 414 6.75 -4.21 13.13
CA ILE A 414 6.72 -5.02 14.36
C ILE A 414 6.84 -6.50 14.01
N LEU A 415 5.98 -6.99 13.11
CA LEU A 415 5.97 -8.41 12.72
C LEU A 415 7.30 -8.84 12.10
N LYS A 416 7.90 -8.03 11.23
CA LYS A 416 9.25 -8.30 10.69
C LYS A 416 10.34 -8.27 11.75
N GLY A 417 10.21 -7.42 12.76
CA GLY A 417 11.17 -7.32 13.87
C GLY A 417 11.08 -8.47 14.87
N GLU A 418 9.89 -9.05 15.02
CA GLU A 418 9.62 -10.27 15.81
C GLU A 418 10.06 -11.53 15.05
N ASP A 419 9.90 -11.54 13.72
CA ASP A 419 10.31 -12.61 12.80
C ASP A 419 11.83 -12.59 12.51
N LYS A 420 12.65 -12.39 13.55
CA LYS A 420 14.11 -12.55 13.41
C LYS A 420 14.39 -14.04 13.17
N PRO A 421 14.95 -14.43 12.00
CA PRO A 421 15.32 -15.82 11.80
C PRO A 421 16.31 -16.21 12.89
N HIS A 422 16.12 -17.40 13.49
CA HIS A 422 17.17 -18.01 14.30
C HIS A 422 18.48 -17.93 13.50
N LEU A 423 19.50 -17.31 14.10
CA LEU A 423 20.84 -17.16 13.51
C LEU A 423 21.32 -18.52 13.00
N SER A 424 21.10 -18.80 11.72
CA SER A 424 21.67 -19.97 11.10
C SER A 424 23.18 -19.75 11.05
N HIS A 425 23.95 -20.85 11.14
CA HIS A 425 25.40 -20.80 10.97
C HIS A 425 25.79 -20.04 9.68
N THR A 426 24.97 -20.18 8.64
CA THR A 426 25.09 -19.50 7.34
C THR A 426 24.85 -18.00 7.39
N LEU A 427 23.89 -17.52 8.21
CA LEU A 427 23.63 -16.08 8.39
C LEU A 427 24.77 -15.39 9.14
N LYS A 428 25.48 -16.12 10.01
CA LYS A 428 26.71 -15.64 10.66
C LYS A 428 27.87 -15.50 9.66
N ILE A 429 27.97 -16.41 8.68
CA ILE A 429 29.06 -16.42 7.67
C ILE A 429 28.82 -15.38 6.56
N THR A 430 27.58 -15.27 6.06
CA THR A 430 27.24 -14.42 4.91
C THR A 430 26.80 -13.01 5.31
N GLY A 431 26.66 -12.75 6.61
CA GLY A 431 26.09 -11.53 7.15
C GLY A 431 24.59 -11.38 6.87
N SER A 432 24.04 -10.23 7.24
CA SER A 432 22.70 -9.80 6.82
C SER A 432 22.72 -9.38 5.34
N ARG A 433 23.12 -10.28 4.44
CA ARG A 433 23.00 -10.02 3.01
C ARG A 433 21.51 -10.03 2.68
N ASP A 434 20.92 -8.86 2.45
CA ASP A 434 19.60 -8.84 1.83
C ASP A 434 19.73 -9.50 0.44
N PRO A 435 18.84 -10.43 0.08
CA PRO A 435 18.86 -11.05 -1.23
C PRO A 435 18.91 -9.92 -2.25
N THR A 436 19.94 -9.93 -3.10
CA THR A 436 20.39 -8.80 -3.92
C THR A 436 19.23 -7.96 -4.46
N LYS A 437 19.18 -6.68 -4.12
CA LYS A 437 18.42 -5.68 -4.89
C LYS A 437 18.78 -5.90 -6.37
N ASP A 438 17.78 -5.96 -7.26
CA ASP A 438 17.95 -6.37 -8.67
C ASP A 438 19.23 -5.77 -9.25
N ASN A 439 20.25 -6.61 -9.45
CA ASN A 439 21.47 -6.17 -10.09
C ASN A 439 21.30 -6.45 -11.58
N PRO A 440 21.13 -5.42 -12.43
CA PRO A 440 20.94 -5.61 -13.86
C PRO A 440 22.11 -6.36 -14.50
N GLU A 441 23.30 -6.28 -13.91
CA GLU A 441 24.53 -6.92 -14.39
C GLU A 441 24.57 -8.43 -14.19
N LEU A 442 23.83 -8.95 -13.20
CA LEU A 442 23.81 -10.40 -12.94
C LEU A 442 22.89 -11.13 -13.90
N THR A 443 23.40 -12.23 -14.44
CA THR A 443 22.62 -13.25 -15.16
C THR A 443 21.79 -14.09 -14.19
N ARG A 444 20.78 -14.80 -14.72
CA ARG A 444 19.94 -15.72 -13.94
C ARG A 444 20.76 -16.84 -13.27
N GLU A 445 21.79 -17.31 -13.95
CA GLU A 445 22.70 -18.34 -13.43
C GLU A 445 23.48 -17.83 -12.23
N GLU A 446 24.02 -16.62 -12.31
CA GLU A 446 24.76 -15.98 -11.22
C GLU A 446 23.83 -15.66 -10.03
N GLU A 447 22.61 -15.16 -10.27
CA GLU A 447 21.61 -14.97 -9.22
C GLU A 447 21.32 -16.28 -8.46
N THR A 448 21.15 -17.37 -9.20
CA THR A 448 20.86 -18.68 -8.63
C THR A 448 22.06 -19.24 -7.87
N ALA A 449 23.27 -19.10 -8.41
CA ALA A 449 24.50 -19.52 -7.76
C ALA A 449 24.73 -18.78 -6.44
N LEU A 450 24.48 -17.47 -6.42
CA LEU A 450 24.55 -16.65 -5.20
C LEU A 450 23.52 -17.08 -4.15
N ALA A 451 22.27 -17.35 -4.56
CA ALA A 451 21.22 -17.82 -3.66
C ALA A 451 21.51 -19.24 -3.11
N ARG A 452 22.13 -20.12 -3.90
CA ARG A 452 22.58 -21.44 -3.43
C ARG A 452 23.72 -21.31 -2.41
N PHE A 453 24.67 -20.43 -2.69
CA PHE A 453 25.78 -20.14 -1.78
C PHE A 453 25.27 -19.58 -0.44
N SER A 454 24.34 -18.62 -0.46
CA SER A 454 23.77 -18.02 0.76
C SER A 454 22.96 -19.01 1.60
N THR A 455 22.33 -19.99 0.96
CA THR A 455 21.54 -21.03 1.61
C THR A 455 22.36 -22.27 2.01
N GLY A 456 23.66 -22.31 1.70
CA GLY A 456 24.54 -23.44 2.00
C GLY A 456 24.25 -24.68 1.14
N ALA A 457 23.57 -24.50 0.00
CA ALA A 457 23.30 -25.56 -0.95
C ALA A 457 24.45 -25.68 -1.97
N SER A 458 25.11 -26.85 -2.03
CA SER A 458 26.14 -27.11 -3.04
C SER A 458 25.53 -27.74 -4.30
N HIS A 459 26.16 -27.48 -5.46
CA HIS A 459 25.76 -28.06 -6.75
C HIS A 459 25.94 -29.60 -6.79
N ARG A 460 26.60 -30.22 -5.80
CA ARG A 460 26.98 -31.65 -5.85
C ARG A 460 25.98 -32.61 -5.20
N TYR A 461 24.91 -32.09 -4.57
CA TYR A 461 23.86 -32.92 -3.97
C TYR A 461 22.48 -32.37 -4.33
N GLY A 462 22.05 -32.65 -5.56
CA GLY A 462 20.73 -32.34 -6.08
C GLY A 462 20.28 -33.44 -7.03
#